data_AF-A0A2T0LB39-F1
#
_entry.id   AF-A0A2T0LB39-F1
#
_cell.length_a   1.000
_cell.length_b   1.000
_cell.length_c   1.000
_cell.angle_alpha   90.00
_cell.angle_beta   90.00
_cell.angle_gamma   90.00
#
_symmetry.space_group_name_H-M   'P 1'
#
loop_
_entity.id
_entity.type
_entity.pdbx_description
1 polymer ?
#
loop_
_entity_poly.entity_id
_entity_poly.type
_entity_poly.pdbx_seq_one_letter_code
_entity_poly.pdbx_strand_id
1 'polypeptide(L)'
;MRERPWYKPLVAWFESQNRFWLEGEEERLFRLVTDSEAEWVKAETERMQRARKQVRDREIRPVKGDCRIRVARRERMEEEEVLLWIRSDRRLTVEQKDTIFEEEEIAWFRVLIQFVGDGWKIAHCTPEAEPVEWVRPPRASLSEPETPPVFTSSGYDRRRSVQYANLWWNGYNPKYRRFDVDCTNYVSQCIHAGGIPMDPSPMRDRGWWYRTDLWSYSWAVAHSFHWYLTKGGGPMRAVQVSRPQELYPGDIICYDWDGDGRWDHNTIVTAKDPLGMPLVNAHTVNCRHRYWDYRDSYAWTPNTRYRFYRIEG
;
A
#
# COMPACT_ATOMS: atom_id res chain seq x y z
N MET A 1 -2.22 -9.27 -35.39
CA MET A 1 -2.87 -9.23 -34.06
C MET A 1 -4.23 -8.58 -34.25
N ARG A 2 -5.35 -9.25 -33.96
CA ARG A 2 -6.66 -8.58 -34.01
C ARG A 2 -6.66 -7.47 -32.95
N GLU A 3 -6.89 -6.23 -33.36
CA GLU A 3 -7.19 -5.15 -32.43
C GLU A 3 -8.34 -5.57 -31.52
N ARG A 4 -8.21 -5.29 -30.23
CA ARG A 4 -9.20 -5.63 -29.22
C ARG A 4 -9.95 -4.34 -28.90
N PRO A 5 -11.19 -4.16 -29.38
CA PRO A 5 -11.86 -2.85 -29.28
C PRO A 5 -12.01 -2.36 -27.83
N TRP A 6 -12.23 -3.27 -26.88
CA TRP A 6 -12.29 -3.00 -25.44
C TRP A 6 -10.95 -2.55 -24.81
N TYR A 7 -9.81 -2.77 -25.47
CA TYR A 7 -8.51 -2.40 -24.92
C TYR A 7 -8.27 -0.89 -24.94
N LYS A 8 -8.84 -0.19 -25.93
CA LYS A 8 -8.74 1.26 -26.06
C LYS A 8 -9.34 2.02 -24.86
N PRO A 9 -10.60 1.78 -24.44
CA PRO A 9 -11.15 2.44 -23.24
C PRO A 9 -10.42 2.06 -21.96
N LEU A 10 -9.91 0.83 -21.84
CA LEU A 10 -9.07 0.41 -20.72
C LEU A 10 -7.80 1.25 -20.60
N VAL A 11 -7.03 1.38 -21.69
CA VAL A 11 -5.81 2.20 -21.69
C VAL A 11 -6.15 3.65 -21.40
N ALA A 12 -7.17 4.20 -22.06
CA ALA A 12 -7.60 5.58 -21.86
C ALA A 12 -8.04 5.87 -20.42
N TRP A 13 -8.64 4.90 -19.72
CA TRP A 13 -9.01 5.01 -18.30
C TRP A 13 -7.78 5.23 -17.42
N PHE A 14 -6.78 4.35 -17.51
CA PHE A 14 -5.56 4.44 -16.69
C PHE A 14 -4.64 5.61 -17.10
N GLU A 15 -4.62 5.99 -18.38
CA GLU A 15 -3.95 7.22 -18.82
C GLU A 15 -4.61 8.46 -18.23
N SER A 16 -5.94 8.48 -18.14
CA SER A 16 -6.67 9.60 -17.55
C SER A 16 -6.46 9.67 -16.04
N GLN A 17 -6.38 8.53 -15.35
CA GLN A 17 -5.95 8.45 -13.94
C GLN A 17 -4.54 9.04 -13.76
N ASN A 18 -3.58 8.68 -14.63
CA ASN A 18 -2.22 9.20 -14.57
C ASN A 18 -2.15 10.71 -14.85
N ARG A 19 -2.88 11.20 -15.86
CA ARG A 19 -3.01 12.64 -16.13
C ARG A 19 -3.63 13.38 -14.96
N PHE A 20 -4.67 12.81 -14.33
CA PHE A 20 -5.24 13.39 -13.14
C PHE A 20 -4.15 13.59 -12.09
N TRP A 21 -3.33 12.58 -11.77
CA TRP A 21 -2.23 12.71 -10.81
C TRP A 21 -1.28 13.88 -11.11
N LEU A 22 -1.01 14.16 -12.38
CA LEU A 22 -0.16 15.26 -12.83
C LEU A 22 -0.86 16.62 -12.83
N GLU A 23 -1.98 16.71 -13.53
CA GLU A 23 -2.62 17.98 -13.95
C GLU A 23 -3.79 18.36 -13.04
N GLY A 24 -4.46 17.36 -12.46
CA GLY A 24 -5.64 17.55 -11.62
C GLY A 24 -6.95 17.76 -12.34
N GLU A 25 -7.02 17.47 -13.64
CA GLU A 25 -8.26 17.52 -14.41
C GLU A 25 -9.14 16.27 -14.18
N GLU A 26 -10.22 16.41 -13.41
CA GLU A 26 -11.17 15.32 -13.09
C GLU A 26 -12.14 15.00 -14.27
N GLU A 27 -12.54 16.01 -15.05
CA GLU A 27 -13.65 15.94 -16.03
C GLU A 27 -13.42 14.96 -17.20
N ARG A 28 -12.18 14.56 -17.47
CA ARG A 28 -11.86 13.66 -18.60
C ARG A 28 -12.02 12.18 -18.25
N LEU A 29 -11.95 11.81 -16.98
CA LEU A 29 -12.00 10.42 -16.53
C LEU A 29 -13.36 9.76 -16.76
N PHE A 30 -14.43 10.44 -16.37
CA PHE A 30 -15.77 9.87 -16.36
C PHE A 30 -16.49 9.94 -17.71
N ARG A 31 -15.85 10.49 -18.74
CA ARG A 31 -16.34 10.33 -20.14
C ARG A 31 -16.22 8.89 -20.63
N LEU A 32 -15.41 8.09 -19.96
CA LEU A 32 -15.09 6.71 -20.34
C LEU A 32 -15.94 5.67 -19.57
N VAL A 33 -16.81 6.10 -18.66
CA VAL A 33 -17.66 5.19 -17.87
C VAL A 33 -19.05 5.03 -18.48
N THR A 34 -19.71 3.91 -18.20
CA THR A 34 -21.08 3.64 -18.68
C THR A 34 -22.12 4.52 -18.01
N ASP A 35 -21.98 4.74 -16.70
CA ASP A 35 -22.88 5.52 -15.86
C ASP A 35 -22.06 6.47 -14.97
N SER A 36 -22.15 7.77 -15.22
CA SER A 36 -21.45 8.80 -14.44
C SER A 36 -22.04 9.03 -13.05
N GLU A 37 -23.28 8.59 -12.82
CA GLU A 37 -23.99 8.74 -11.54
C GLU A 37 -23.86 7.51 -10.64
N ALA A 38 -23.14 6.47 -11.09
CA ALA A 38 -22.91 5.26 -10.33
C ALA A 38 -22.15 5.56 -9.01
N GLU A 39 -22.52 4.86 -7.94
CA GLU A 39 -21.93 5.08 -6.60
C GLU A 39 -20.40 4.92 -6.58
N TRP A 40 -19.84 3.99 -7.37
CA TRP A 40 -18.39 3.80 -7.45
C TRP A 40 -17.69 4.97 -8.15
N VAL A 41 -18.36 5.64 -9.08
CA VAL A 41 -17.84 6.84 -9.76
C VAL A 41 -17.82 8.02 -8.80
N LYS A 42 -18.88 8.19 -7.99
CA LYS A 42 -18.91 9.21 -6.92
C LYS A 42 -17.80 8.97 -5.90
N ALA A 43 -17.66 7.74 -5.40
CA ALA A 43 -16.61 7.39 -4.43
C ALA A 43 -15.19 7.64 -4.98
N GLU A 44 -14.95 7.29 -6.26
CA GLU A 44 -13.68 7.56 -6.93
C GLU A 44 -13.42 9.07 -7.11
N THR A 45 -14.46 9.83 -7.46
CA THR A 45 -14.40 11.30 -7.58
C THR A 45 -14.04 11.94 -6.24
N GLU A 46 -14.70 11.55 -5.15
CA GLU A 46 -14.39 12.05 -3.82
C GLU A 46 -12.95 11.71 -3.40
N ARG A 47 -12.47 10.50 -3.68
CA ARG A 47 -11.08 10.10 -3.44
C ARG A 47 -10.12 11.01 -4.19
N MET A 48 -10.39 11.29 -5.46
CA MET A 48 -9.60 12.20 -6.28
C MET A 48 -9.58 13.62 -5.70
N GLN A 49 -10.73 14.16 -5.31
CA GLN A 49 -10.80 15.48 -4.69
C GLN A 49 -9.98 15.56 -3.40
N ARG A 50 -10.01 14.50 -2.58
CA ARG A 50 -9.14 14.38 -1.39
C ARG A 50 -7.66 14.36 -1.76
N ALA A 51 -7.27 13.60 -2.78
CA ALA A 51 -5.89 13.57 -3.28
C ALA A 51 -5.43 14.95 -3.79
N ARG A 52 -6.27 15.68 -4.54
CA ARG A 52 -5.99 17.06 -4.97
C ARG A 52 -5.84 18.01 -3.79
N LYS A 53 -6.71 17.87 -2.79
CA LYS A 53 -6.62 18.68 -1.58
C LYS A 53 -5.31 18.39 -0.85
N GLN A 54 -4.90 17.13 -0.74
CA GLN A 54 -3.64 16.74 -0.13
C GLN A 54 -2.43 17.33 -0.88
N VAL A 55 -2.44 17.33 -2.22
CA VAL A 55 -1.41 17.97 -3.06
C VAL A 55 -1.29 19.46 -2.73
N ARG A 56 -2.42 20.18 -2.68
CA ARG A 56 -2.45 21.61 -2.35
C ARG A 56 -2.00 21.89 -0.92
N ASP A 57 -2.54 21.15 0.06
CA ASP A 57 -2.24 21.29 1.49
C ASP A 57 -0.73 21.06 1.77
N ARG A 58 -0.08 20.18 0.99
CA ARG A 58 1.35 19.84 1.13
C ARG A 58 2.26 20.72 0.28
N GLU A 59 1.72 21.65 -0.51
CA GLU A 59 2.49 22.49 -1.45
C GLU A 59 3.39 21.65 -2.39
N ILE A 60 2.92 20.48 -2.84
CA ILE A 60 3.68 19.63 -3.77
C ILE A 60 3.36 19.97 -5.22
N ARG A 61 4.38 19.90 -6.06
CA ARG A 61 4.26 20.01 -7.52
C ARG A 61 4.53 18.64 -8.15
N PRO A 62 3.53 17.97 -8.75
CA PRO A 62 3.78 16.81 -9.59
C PRO A 62 4.65 17.21 -10.79
N VAL A 63 5.78 16.54 -10.98
CA VAL A 63 6.75 16.82 -12.06
C VAL A 63 6.60 15.80 -13.18
N LYS A 64 6.44 14.52 -12.83
CA LYS A 64 6.32 13.42 -13.79
C LYS A 64 5.48 12.29 -13.22
N GLY A 65 4.61 11.71 -14.05
CA GLY A 65 3.81 10.55 -13.71
C GLY A 65 3.93 9.49 -14.80
N ASP A 66 4.39 8.30 -14.41
CA ASP A 66 4.45 7.12 -15.26
C ASP A 66 3.46 6.08 -14.72
N CYS A 67 2.60 5.54 -15.59
CA CYS A 67 1.68 4.46 -15.27
C CYS A 67 1.81 3.34 -16.30
N ARG A 68 2.14 2.13 -15.86
CA ARG A 68 2.22 0.94 -16.71
C ARG A 68 1.14 -0.05 -16.29
N ILE A 69 0.25 -0.36 -17.21
CA ILE A 69 -0.79 -1.36 -16.98
C ILE A 69 -0.44 -2.70 -17.63
N ARG A 70 -0.84 -3.78 -16.97
CA ARG A 70 -0.75 -5.15 -17.51
C ARG A 70 -2.07 -5.86 -17.29
N VAL A 71 -2.62 -6.45 -18.35
CA VAL A 71 -3.74 -7.39 -18.23
C VAL A 71 -3.19 -8.71 -17.68
N ALA A 72 -3.32 -8.90 -16.37
CA ALA A 72 -2.80 -10.07 -15.67
C ALA A 72 -3.64 -11.32 -15.93
N ARG A 73 -4.97 -11.18 -15.93
CA ARG A 73 -5.90 -12.27 -16.25
C ARG A 73 -7.11 -11.73 -17.00
N ARG A 74 -7.64 -12.56 -17.90
CA ARG A 74 -8.94 -12.35 -18.55
C ARG A 74 -9.89 -13.32 -17.88
N GLU A 75 -10.77 -12.81 -17.04
CA GLU A 75 -11.69 -13.62 -16.24
C GLU A 75 -12.91 -14.02 -17.06
N ARG A 76 -13.46 -13.06 -17.83
CA ARG A 76 -14.61 -13.26 -18.73
C ARG A 76 -14.40 -12.51 -20.03
N MET A 77 -14.76 -13.14 -21.15
CA MET A 77 -14.61 -12.61 -22.51
C MET A 77 -15.87 -12.96 -23.32
N GLU A 78 -16.92 -12.17 -23.14
CA GLU A 78 -18.18 -12.29 -23.88
C GLU A 78 -18.21 -11.27 -25.03
N GLU A 79 -19.25 -11.33 -25.87
CA GLU A 79 -19.37 -10.47 -27.07
C GLU A 79 -19.49 -8.99 -26.71
N GLU A 80 -20.27 -8.68 -25.68
CA GLU A 80 -20.55 -7.31 -25.21
C GLU A 80 -20.00 -7.02 -23.81
N GLU A 81 -19.33 -7.99 -23.18
CA GLU A 81 -18.83 -7.85 -21.80
C GLU A 81 -17.45 -8.49 -21.64
N VAL A 82 -16.54 -7.77 -20.99
CA VAL A 82 -15.18 -8.24 -20.70
C VAL A 82 -14.81 -7.90 -19.26
N LEU A 83 -14.34 -8.91 -18.53
CA LEU A 83 -13.89 -8.78 -17.14
C LEU A 83 -12.42 -9.14 -17.02
N LEU A 84 -11.63 -8.20 -16.49
CA LEU A 84 -10.17 -8.27 -16.47
C LEU A 84 -9.61 -8.06 -15.07
N TRP A 85 -8.51 -8.74 -14.80
CA TRP A 85 -7.59 -8.36 -13.73
C TRP A 85 -6.46 -7.53 -14.30
N ILE A 86 -6.31 -6.33 -13.77
CA ILE A 86 -5.32 -5.35 -14.21
C ILE A 86 -4.35 -5.09 -13.07
N ARG A 87 -3.06 -5.18 -13.38
CA ARG A 87 -2.01 -4.65 -12.53
C ARG A 87 -1.60 -3.28 -13.04
N SER A 88 -1.53 -2.30 -12.16
CA SER A 88 -1.06 -0.94 -12.43
C SER A 88 0.21 -0.67 -11.63
N ASP A 89 1.33 -0.45 -12.32
CA ASP A 89 2.59 0.01 -11.73
C ASP A 89 2.68 1.53 -11.95
N ARG A 90 2.53 2.33 -10.89
CA ARG A 90 2.55 3.79 -10.93
C ARG A 90 3.82 4.34 -10.25
N ARG A 91 4.43 5.35 -10.87
CA ARG A 91 5.54 6.13 -10.31
C ARG A 91 5.26 7.61 -10.51
N LEU A 92 5.29 8.36 -9.42
CA LEU A 92 5.06 9.80 -9.41
C LEU A 92 6.30 10.50 -8.86
N THR A 93 6.92 11.33 -9.69
CA THR A 93 7.97 12.26 -9.27
C THR A 93 7.31 13.56 -8.84
N VAL A 94 7.56 13.96 -7.60
CA VAL A 94 7.02 15.19 -7.01
C VAL A 94 8.16 16.07 -6.51
N GLU A 95 7.90 17.37 -6.48
CA GLU A 95 8.78 18.37 -5.91
C GLU A 95 8.07 19.06 -4.75
N GLN A 96 8.79 19.25 -3.64
CA GLN A 96 8.33 19.99 -2.47
C GLN A 96 9.53 20.73 -1.87
N LYS A 97 9.42 22.05 -1.63
CA LYS A 97 10.52 22.88 -1.07
C LYS A 97 11.89 22.59 -1.72
N ASP A 98 11.95 22.66 -3.05
CA ASP A 98 13.16 22.42 -3.87
C ASP A 98 13.76 20.99 -3.78
N THR A 99 13.06 20.06 -3.14
CA THR A 99 13.46 18.65 -3.06
C THR A 99 12.57 17.82 -3.97
N ILE A 100 13.20 17.03 -4.83
CA ILE A 100 12.52 16.06 -5.69
C ILE A 100 12.59 14.68 -5.05
N PHE A 101 11.45 14.01 -4.97
CA PHE A 101 11.37 12.62 -4.53
C PHE A 101 10.30 11.86 -5.30
N GLU A 102 10.25 10.55 -5.08
CA GLU A 102 9.38 9.65 -5.82
C GLU A 102 8.48 8.87 -4.87
N GLU A 103 7.22 8.78 -5.28
CA GLU A 103 6.20 7.90 -4.70
C GLU A 103 5.90 6.80 -5.73
N GLU A 104 5.90 5.54 -5.29
CA GLU A 104 5.65 4.38 -6.16
C GLU A 104 4.50 3.53 -5.60
N GLU A 105 3.70 2.95 -6.49
CA GLU A 105 2.55 2.12 -6.13
C GLU A 105 2.37 0.98 -7.13
N ILE A 106 2.05 -0.22 -6.62
CA ILE A 106 1.54 -1.34 -7.40
C ILE A 106 0.14 -1.66 -6.87
N ALA A 107 -0.85 -1.39 -7.70
CA ALA A 107 -2.26 -1.61 -7.40
C ALA A 107 -2.87 -2.64 -8.36
N TRP A 108 -3.85 -3.39 -7.85
CA TRP A 108 -4.59 -4.38 -8.62
C TRP A 108 -6.03 -3.96 -8.72
N PHE A 109 -6.63 -4.22 -9.88
CA PHE A 109 -8.00 -3.84 -10.19
C PHE A 109 -8.73 -4.97 -10.89
N ARG A 110 -9.99 -5.15 -10.52
CA ARG A 110 -10.96 -5.90 -11.31
C ARG A 110 -11.76 -4.89 -12.14
N VAL A 111 -11.66 -5.00 -13.47
CA VAL A 111 -12.23 -4.03 -14.41
C VAL A 111 -13.26 -4.74 -15.29
N LEU A 112 -14.51 -4.27 -15.21
CA LEU A 112 -15.61 -4.66 -16.08
C LEU A 112 -15.75 -3.62 -17.20
N ILE A 113 -15.71 -4.08 -18.45
CA ILE A 113 -15.88 -3.25 -19.64
C ILE A 113 -17.06 -3.81 -20.42
N GLN A 114 -18.00 -2.94 -20.79
CA GLN A 114 -19.20 -3.34 -21.51
C GLN A 114 -19.33 -2.55 -22.82
N PHE A 115 -19.89 -3.19 -23.83
CA PHE A 115 -20.31 -2.55 -25.07
C PHE A 115 -21.69 -1.93 -24.85
N VAL A 116 -21.77 -0.59 -24.89
CA VAL A 116 -23.02 0.14 -24.64
C VAL A 116 -23.19 1.21 -25.71
N GLY A 117 -24.31 1.15 -26.45
CA GLY A 117 -24.58 2.03 -27.58
C GLY A 117 -23.67 1.69 -28.76
N ASP A 118 -22.71 2.56 -29.05
CA ASP A 118 -21.79 2.46 -30.19
C ASP A 118 -20.33 2.19 -29.77
N GLY A 119 -20.06 1.93 -28.49
CA GLY A 119 -18.69 1.79 -28.00
C GLY A 119 -18.51 1.02 -26.70
N TRP A 120 -17.27 0.55 -26.50
CA TRP A 120 -16.82 -0.07 -25.26
C TRP A 120 -16.54 0.98 -24.19
N LYS A 121 -17.04 0.78 -22.98
CA LYS A 121 -16.91 1.70 -21.84
C LYS A 121 -16.61 0.95 -20.54
N ILE A 122 -15.99 1.64 -19.58
CA ILE A 122 -15.73 1.10 -18.25
C ILE A 122 -17.04 1.04 -17.47
N ALA A 123 -17.54 -0.15 -17.20
CA ALA A 123 -18.72 -0.33 -16.38
C ALA A 123 -18.38 -0.31 -14.88
N HIS A 124 -17.22 -0.87 -14.52
CA HIS A 124 -16.75 -0.90 -13.14
C HIS A 124 -15.23 -1.05 -13.06
N CYS A 125 -14.60 -0.45 -12.05
CA CYS A 125 -13.17 -0.59 -11.76
C CYS A 125 -12.95 -0.66 -10.25
N THR A 126 -12.84 -1.86 -9.69
CA THR A 126 -12.70 -2.08 -8.25
C THR A 126 -11.23 -2.31 -7.88
N PRO A 127 -10.66 -1.60 -6.90
CA PRO A 127 -9.39 -1.98 -6.28
C PRO A 127 -9.50 -3.35 -5.63
N GLU A 128 -8.51 -4.21 -5.85
CA GLU A 128 -8.43 -5.56 -5.29
C GLU A 128 -7.06 -5.78 -4.66
N ALA A 129 -6.98 -6.70 -3.69
CA ALA A 129 -5.70 -7.24 -3.27
C ALA A 129 -5.09 -8.08 -4.42
N GLU A 130 -3.77 -8.12 -4.51
CA GLU A 130 -3.13 -9.08 -5.41
C GLU A 130 -3.50 -10.51 -4.98
N PRO A 131 -3.88 -11.42 -5.90
CA PRO A 131 -4.12 -12.82 -5.54
C PRO A 131 -2.83 -13.51 -5.09
N VAL A 132 -2.83 -14.15 -3.92
CA VAL A 132 -1.65 -14.85 -3.38
C VAL A 132 -1.09 -15.91 -4.35
N GLU A 133 -1.95 -16.59 -5.09
CA GLU A 133 -1.59 -17.63 -6.06
C GLU A 133 -0.73 -17.11 -7.24
N TRP A 134 -0.73 -15.80 -7.50
CA TRP A 134 -0.10 -15.23 -8.70
C TRP A 134 1.33 -14.77 -8.47
N VAL A 135 1.77 -14.76 -7.21
CA VAL A 135 3.16 -14.47 -6.88
C VAL A 135 4.01 -15.62 -7.35
N ARG A 136 4.86 -15.35 -8.33
CA ARG A 136 5.89 -16.31 -8.69
C ARG A 136 6.90 -16.35 -7.55
N PRO A 137 7.26 -17.54 -7.01
CA PRO A 137 8.39 -17.63 -6.11
C PRO A 137 9.61 -17.05 -6.83
N PRO A 138 10.46 -16.28 -6.15
CA PRO A 138 11.62 -15.67 -6.79
C PRO A 138 12.46 -16.77 -7.46
N ARG A 139 12.96 -16.48 -8.68
CA ARG A 139 14.02 -17.30 -9.28
C ARG A 139 15.19 -17.27 -8.31
N ALA A 140 15.55 -18.41 -7.74
CA ALA A 140 16.71 -18.58 -6.87
C ALA A 140 17.97 -18.10 -7.61
N SER A 141 18.33 -16.82 -7.46
CA SER A 141 19.57 -16.22 -8.01
C SER A 141 19.77 -14.75 -7.56
N LEU A 142 19.26 -14.37 -6.40
CA LEU A 142 19.88 -13.26 -5.66
C LEU A 142 20.52 -13.92 -4.46
N SER A 143 21.84 -14.04 -4.47
CA SER A 143 22.61 -14.28 -3.27
C SER A 143 22.34 -13.08 -2.35
N GLU A 144 21.30 -13.18 -1.53
CA GLU A 144 21.12 -12.29 -0.40
C GLU A 144 22.42 -12.37 0.42
N PRO A 145 22.96 -11.25 0.92
CA PRO A 145 23.91 -11.34 2.00
C PRO A 145 23.25 -12.20 3.09
N GLU A 146 23.94 -13.26 3.50
CA GLU A 146 23.49 -14.12 4.58
C GLU A 146 22.99 -13.21 5.71
N THR A 147 21.73 -13.38 6.09
CA THR A 147 21.18 -12.71 7.28
C THR A 147 22.18 -12.95 8.40
N PRO A 148 22.91 -11.91 8.86
CA PRO A 148 23.89 -12.13 9.91
C PRO A 148 23.14 -12.71 11.11
N PRO A 149 23.76 -13.63 11.87
CA PRO A 149 23.11 -14.23 13.03
C PRO A 149 22.58 -13.12 13.94
N VAL A 150 21.27 -13.14 14.19
CA VAL A 150 20.60 -12.24 15.14
C VAL A 150 21.04 -12.62 16.53
N PHE A 151 22.22 -12.13 16.93
CA PHE A 151 22.68 -12.07 18.30
C PHE A 151 23.58 -10.86 18.45
N THR A 152 22.97 -9.69 18.60
CA THR A 152 23.57 -8.64 19.40
C THR A 152 22.53 -8.13 20.39
N SER A 153 22.93 -8.01 21.64
CA SER A 153 22.22 -7.36 22.75
C SER A 153 22.00 -5.86 22.53
N SER A 154 21.91 -5.41 21.28
CA SER A 154 22.02 -4.02 20.85
C SER A 154 20.78 -3.58 20.07
N GLY A 155 19.68 -3.35 20.78
CA GLY A 155 18.64 -2.43 20.34
C GLY A 155 17.94 -2.70 19.00
N TYR A 156 17.18 -1.71 18.54
CA TYR A 156 16.45 -1.73 17.28
C TYR A 156 17.21 -0.93 16.22
N ASP A 157 17.75 -1.62 15.22
CA ASP A 157 18.40 -0.98 14.08
C ASP A 157 17.36 -0.52 13.05
N ARG A 158 16.94 0.74 13.23
CA ARG A 158 16.03 1.46 12.32
C ARG A 158 16.51 1.45 10.88
N ARG A 159 17.82 1.54 10.64
CA ARG A 159 18.38 1.60 9.28
C ARG A 159 18.17 0.27 8.57
N ARG A 160 18.40 -0.85 9.25
CA ARG A 160 18.13 -2.19 8.71
C ARG A 160 16.65 -2.43 8.44
N SER A 161 15.78 -1.99 9.35
CA SER A 161 14.33 -2.07 9.16
C SER A 161 13.87 -1.30 7.90
N VAL A 162 14.37 -0.07 7.71
CA VAL A 162 14.08 0.75 6.53
C VAL A 162 14.69 0.17 5.25
N GLN A 163 15.90 -0.39 5.32
CA GLN A 163 16.52 -1.09 4.17
C GLN A 163 15.69 -2.29 3.74
N TYR A 164 15.22 -3.10 4.69
CA TYR A 164 14.34 -4.23 4.41
C TYR A 164 13.03 -3.75 3.78
N ALA A 165 12.40 -2.71 4.34
CA ALA A 165 11.18 -2.14 3.80
C ALA A 165 11.38 -1.65 2.35
N ASN A 166 12.49 -0.97 2.05
CA ASN A 166 12.82 -0.50 0.71
C ASN A 166 13.24 -1.61 -0.26
N LEU A 167 13.72 -2.76 0.23
CA LEU A 167 14.03 -3.91 -0.62
C LEU A 167 12.76 -4.63 -1.06
N TRP A 168 11.81 -4.79 -0.13
CA TRP A 168 10.64 -5.64 -0.33
C TRP A 168 9.35 -4.88 -0.66
N TRP A 169 9.35 -3.55 -0.78
CA TRP A 169 8.12 -2.77 -1.02
C TRP A 169 7.28 -3.22 -2.23
N ASN A 170 7.92 -3.77 -3.27
CA ASN A 170 7.28 -4.22 -4.52
C ASN A 170 7.35 -5.75 -4.74
N GLY A 171 7.65 -6.51 -3.70
CA GLY A 171 7.82 -7.95 -3.75
C GLY A 171 7.52 -8.62 -2.41
N TYR A 172 7.70 -9.94 -2.33
CA TYR A 172 7.43 -10.69 -1.11
C TYR A 172 8.61 -11.57 -0.77
N ASN A 173 9.08 -11.48 0.49
CA ASN A 173 10.21 -12.27 0.94
C ASN A 173 9.81 -13.75 1.06
N PRO A 174 10.46 -14.67 0.32
CA PRO A 174 10.07 -16.09 0.28
C PRO A 174 10.28 -16.82 1.62
N LYS A 175 11.00 -16.24 2.58
CA LYS A 175 11.17 -16.80 3.93
C LYS A 175 9.89 -16.72 4.77
N TYR A 176 8.94 -15.88 4.36
CA TYR A 176 7.68 -15.66 5.07
C TYR A 176 6.50 -16.02 4.19
N ARG A 177 5.46 -16.55 4.82
CA ARG A 177 4.17 -16.74 4.18
C ARG A 177 3.61 -15.38 3.79
N ARG A 178 3.02 -15.32 2.59
CA ARG A 178 2.24 -14.19 2.13
C ARG A 178 0.77 -14.35 2.52
N PHE A 179 0.12 -13.24 2.83
CA PHE A 179 -1.32 -13.15 3.05
C PHE A 179 -2.01 -12.32 1.95
N ASP A 180 -3.33 -12.47 1.78
CA ASP A 180 -4.11 -11.58 0.90
C ASP A 180 -4.15 -10.15 1.46
N VAL A 181 -4.28 -10.02 2.79
CA VAL A 181 -4.10 -8.78 3.54
C VAL A 181 -2.78 -8.87 4.29
N ASP A 182 -1.74 -8.23 3.77
CA ASP A 182 -0.35 -8.50 4.13
C ASP A 182 0.34 -7.37 4.90
N CYS A 183 -0.35 -6.25 5.13
CA CYS A 183 0.22 -5.05 5.76
C CYS A 183 1.00 -5.32 7.06
N THR A 184 0.38 -6.01 8.03
CA THR A 184 1.00 -6.32 9.32
C THR A 184 2.13 -7.35 9.20
N ASN A 185 1.99 -8.33 8.31
CA ASN A 185 3.03 -9.33 8.06
C ASN A 185 4.31 -8.67 7.52
N TYR A 186 4.16 -7.79 6.53
CA TYR A 186 5.26 -6.99 5.99
C TYR A 186 5.91 -6.08 7.03
N VAL A 187 5.09 -5.34 7.80
CA VAL A 187 5.61 -4.49 8.89
C VAL A 187 6.36 -5.31 9.93
N SER A 188 5.86 -6.48 10.30
CA SER A 188 6.51 -7.38 11.25
C SER A 188 7.86 -7.88 10.71
N GLN A 189 7.94 -8.22 9.43
CA GLN A 189 9.20 -8.59 8.79
C GLN A 189 10.23 -7.44 8.82
N CYS A 190 9.80 -6.20 8.57
CA CYS A 190 10.68 -5.03 8.64
C CYS A 190 11.24 -4.85 10.06
N ILE A 191 10.39 -4.91 11.07
CA ILE A 191 10.79 -4.77 12.48
C ILE A 191 11.76 -5.88 12.88
N HIS A 192 11.47 -7.12 12.48
CA HIS A 192 12.34 -8.25 12.76
C HIS A 192 13.70 -8.14 12.07
N ALA A 193 13.73 -7.68 10.81
CA ALA A 193 14.96 -7.38 10.09
C ALA A 193 15.76 -6.23 10.73
N GLY A 194 15.08 -5.32 11.44
CA GLY A 194 15.69 -4.33 12.32
C GLY A 194 16.30 -4.89 13.60
N GLY A 195 16.23 -6.20 13.84
CA GLY A 195 16.91 -6.87 14.96
C GLY A 195 16.06 -7.08 16.22
N ILE A 196 14.78 -6.69 16.22
CA ILE A 196 13.90 -7.00 17.35
C ILE A 196 13.64 -8.52 17.38
N PRO A 197 14.00 -9.21 18.48
CA PRO A 197 13.75 -10.63 18.58
C PRO A 197 12.24 -10.90 18.69
N MET A 198 11.80 -12.03 18.18
CA MET A 198 10.42 -12.46 18.32
C MET A 198 10.10 -12.77 19.80
N ASP A 199 8.83 -12.62 20.16
CA ASP A 199 8.27 -12.93 21.47
C ASP A 199 7.44 -14.22 21.36
N PRO A 200 8.06 -15.41 21.54
CA PRO A 200 7.40 -16.67 21.28
C PRO A 200 6.34 -17.01 22.32
N SER A 201 5.25 -17.62 21.85
CA SER A 201 4.19 -18.14 22.72
C SER A 201 3.60 -19.42 22.12
N PRO A 202 3.12 -20.37 22.94
CA PRO A 202 2.38 -21.53 22.45
C PRO A 202 0.97 -21.14 21.93
N MET A 203 0.43 -20.01 22.37
CA MET A 203 -0.89 -19.51 21.95
C MET A 203 -0.74 -18.41 20.89
N ARG A 204 -1.59 -18.45 19.85
CA ARG A 204 -1.54 -17.50 18.72
C ARG A 204 -2.01 -16.09 19.06
N ASP A 205 -2.85 -15.95 20.07
CA ASP A 205 -3.34 -14.65 20.58
C ASP A 205 -2.34 -13.95 21.51
N ARG A 206 -1.15 -14.53 21.73
CA ARG A 206 -0.11 -13.99 22.62
C ARG A 206 1.24 -13.93 21.91
N GLY A 207 2.06 -12.98 22.37
CA GLY A 207 3.39 -12.73 21.84
C GLY A 207 3.37 -12.00 20.51
N TRP A 208 4.50 -12.00 19.80
CA TRP A 208 4.70 -11.50 18.45
C TRP A 208 5.77 -12.36 17.78
N TRP A 209 5.35 -13.33 16.97
CA TRP A 209 6.24 -14.36 16.47
C TRP A 209 5.76 -14.99 15.17
N TYR A 210 6.73 -15.46 14.39
CA TYR A 210 6.53 -16.24 13.18
C TYR A 210 7.48 -17.44 13.17
N ARG A 211 6.95 -18.60 12.79
CA ARG A 211 7.66 -19.85 12.53
C ARG A 211 7.08 -20.36 11.22
N THR A 212 7.88 -20.99 10.37
CA THR A 212 7.54 -21.41 8.99
C THR A 212 6.05 -21.50 8.65
N ASP A 213 5.27 -22.32 9.38
CA ASP A 213 3.82 -22.49 9.17
C ASP A 213 2.91 -22.03 10.33
N LEU A 214 3.45 -21.42 11.39
CA LEU A 214 2.69 -20.90 12.52
C LEU A 214 3.11 -19.49 12.91
N TRP A 215 2.13 -18.64 13.21
CA TRP A 215 2.37 -17.26 13.61
C TRP A 215 1.32 -16.78 14.62
N SER A 216 1.69 -15.77 15.41
CA SER A 216 0.74 -15.06 16.27
C SER A 216 -0.17 -14.15 15.44
N TYR A 217 -1.36 -13.83 15.97
CA TYR A 217 -2.24 -12.85 15.35
C TYR A 217 -1.57 -11.48 15.26
N SER A 218 -0.83 -11.06 16.28
CA SER A 218 -0.05 -9.82 16.28
C SER A 218 1.03 -9.76 15.19
N TRP A 219 1.48 -10.88 14.64
CA TRP A 219 2.44 -10.87 13.52
C TRP A 219 1.76 -10.51 12.19
N ALA A 220 0.49 -10.90 12.00
CA ALA A 220 -0.16 -10.88 10.68
C ALA A 220 -1.49 -10.10 10.62
N VAL A 221 -2.06 -9.68 11.74
CA VAL A 221 -3.39 -9.03 11.83
C VAL A 221 -3.26 -7.65 12.47
N ALA A 222 -3.75 -6.63 11.77
CA ALA A 222 -3.58 -5.23 12.13
C ALA A 222 -4.10 -4.89 13.53
N HIS A 223 -5.31 -5.33 13.82
CA HIS A 223 -5.94 -5.16 15.13
C HIS A 223 -5.11 -5.75 16.27
N SER A 224 -4.69 -7.00 16.13
CA SER A 224 -3.88 -7.68 17.16
C SER A 224 -2.50 -7.05 17.32
N PHE A 225 -1.91 -6.55 16.22
CA PHE A 225 -0.61 -5.89 16.27
C PHE A 225 -0.69 -4.53 16.96
N HIS A 226 -1.72 -3.73 16.69
CA HIS A 226 -1.97 -2.49 17.43
C HIS A 226 -2.01 -2.74 18.94
N TRP A 227 -2.77 -3.73 19.41
CA TRP A 227 -2.85 -4.04 20.83
C TRP A 227 -1.53 -4.53 21.41
N TYR A 228 -0.74 -5.27 20.61
CA TYR A 228 0.61 -5.67 21.01
C TYR A 228 1.52 -4.45 21.21
N LEU A 229 1.50 -3.48 20.28
CA LEU A 229 2.24 -2.23 20.41
C LEU A 229 1.77 -1.40 21.61
N THR A 230 0.45 -1.28 21.80
CA THR A 230 -0.15 -0.52 22.92
C THR A 230 0.21 -1.10 24.28
N LYS A 231 0.29 -2.43 24.40
CA LYS A 231 0.68 -3.08 25.66
C LYS A 231 2.02 -2.55 26.15
N GLY A 232 2.98 -2.30 25.23
CA GLY A 232 4.34 -1.88 25.55
C GLY A 232 5.11 -2.95 26.34
N GLY A 233 6.31 -3.34 25.90
CA GLY A 233 7.08 -4.34 26.63
C GLY A 233 8.34 -4.81 25.91
N GLY A 234 9.10 -5.71 26.52
CA GLY A 234 10.13 -6.45 25.78
C GLY A 234 9.48 -7.61 25.00
N PRO A 235 10.04 -8.02 23.86
CA PRO A 235 11.24 -7.49 23.21
C PRO A 235 11.01 -6.23 22.36
N MET A 236 9.76 -5.94 21.96
CA MET A 236 9.42 -4.76 21.14
C MET A 236 8.89 -3.62 22.01
N ARG A 237 9.77 -2.69 22.38
CA ARG A 237 9.35 -1.50 23.11
C ARG A 237 8.74 -0.50 22.14
N ALA A 238 7.45 -0.22 22.29
CA ALA A 238 6.75 0.76 21.49
C ALA A 238 6.20 1.86 22.39
N VAL A 239 6.44 3.12 22.02
CA VAL A 239 5.92 4.30 22.71
C VAL A 239 4.99 5.04 21.79
N GLN A 240 3.73 5.17 22.21
CA GLN A 240 2.76 5.95 21.47
C GLN A 240 3.13 7.45 21.52
N VAL A 241 3.14 8.10 20.36
CA VAL A 241 3.30 9.55 20.22
C VAL A 241 2.01 10.20 19.73
N SER A 242 1.92 11.51 19.93
CA SER A 242 0.69 12.26 19.67
C SER A 242 0.60 12.76 18.23
N ARG A 243 1.75 13.00 17.60
CA ARG A 243 1.84 13.65 16.29
C ARG A 243 2.68 12.83 15.31
N PRO A 244 2.33 12.82 14.02
CA PRO A 244 3.10 12.09 13.00
C PRO A 244 4.53 12.62 12.84
N GLN A 245 4.78 13.91 13.09
CA GLN A 245 6.13 14.50 13.01
C GLN A 245 7.10 13.92 14.04
N GLU A 246 6.59 13.36 15.14
CA GLU A 246 7.41 12.74 16.19
C GLU A 246 7.96 11.37 15.75
N LEU A 247 7.45 10.79 14.68
CA LEU A 247 7.93 9.53 14.13
C LEU A 247 9.25 9.71 13.40
N TYR A 248 10.06 8.67 13.39
CA TYR A 248 11.30 8.53 12.63
C TYR A 248 11.20 7.34 11.68
N PRO A 249 12.04 7.27 10.64
CA PRO A 249 12.17 6.05 9.86
C PRO A 249 12.40 4.83 10.77
N GLY A 250 11.65 3.75 10.49
CA GLY A 250 11.54 2.54 11.31
C GLY A 250 10.35 2.54 12.29
N ASP A 251 9.59 3.63 12.40
CA ASP A 251 8.40 3.70 13.26
C ASP A 251 7.11 3.30 12.54
N ILE A 252 6.06 3.03 13.32
CA ILE A 252 4.83 2.40 12.82
C ILE A 252 3.64 3.34 12.93
N ILE A 253 2.76 3.28 11.92
CA ILE A 253 1.45 3.92 11.94
C ILE A 253 0.38 2.83 11.83
N CYS A 254 -0.61 2.87 12.72
CA CYS A 254 -1.81 2.04 12.64
C CYS A 254 -3.00 2.91 12.21
N TYR A 255 -3.89 2.32 11.41
CA TYR A 255 -5.08 2.96 10.86
C TYR A 255 -6.31 2.14 11.22
N ASP A 256 -7.34 2.84 11.69
CA ASP A 256 -8.71 2.35 11.88
C ASP A 256 -9.54 3.18 10.90
N TRP A 257 -9.98 2.57 9.80
CA TRP A 257 -10.52 3.30 8.66
C TRP A 257 -11.88 3.92 8.96
N ASP A 258 -12.73 3.19 9.67
CA ASP A 258 -14.12 3.56 9.96
C ASP A 258 -14.27 4.24 11.33
N GLY A 259 -13.22 4.23 12.15
CA GLY A 259 -13.21 4.81 13.48
C GLY A 259 -14.03 4.01 14.50
N ASP A 260 -14.24 2.72 14.25
CA ASP A 260 -15.05 1.82 15.07
C ASP A 260 -14.24 1.12 16.18
N GLY A 261 -12.93 1.38 16.25
CA GLY A 261 -11.99 0.76 17.18
C GLY A 261 -11.31 -0.49 16.62
N ARG A 262 -11.66 -0.93 15.41
CA ARG A 262 -11.00 -2.04 14.71
C ARG A 262 -9.88 -1.50 13.81
N TRP A 263 -8.63 -1.67 14.25
CA TRP A 263 -7.48 -1.35 13.39
C TRP A 263 -7.37 -2.28 12.19
N ASP A 264 -7.31 -1.69 11.00
CA ASP A 264 -7.42 -2.34 9.70
C ASP A 264 -6.10 -2.40 8.93
N HIS A 265 -5.20 -1.45 9.19
CA HIS A 265 -3.96 -1.32 8.43
C HIS A 265 -2.78 -0.88 9.30
N ASN A 266 -1.58 -1.27 8.87
CA ASN A 266 -0.32 -0.83 9.44
C ASN A 266 0.66 -0.48 8.34
N THR A 267 1.45 0.56 8.57
CA THR A 267 2.53 0.97 7.68
C THR A 267 3.80 1.22 8.47
N ILE A 268 4.94 1.20 7.77
CA ILE A 268 6.24 1.55 8.34
C ILE A 268 6.75 2.84 7.72
N VAL A 269 7.19 3.77 8.57
CA VAL A 269 7.84 5.01 8.15
C VAL A 269 9.21 4.68 7.58
N THR A 270 9.49 5.12 6.37
CA THR A 270 10.76 4.86 5.67
C THR A 270 11.53 6.12 5.33
N ALA A 271 10.84 7.26 5.24
CA ALA A 271 11.43 8.56 5.01
C ALA A 271 10.56 9.67 5.64
N LYS A 272 11.02 10.92 5.48
CA LYS A 272 10.22 12.11 5.74
C LYS A 272 10.23 13.00 4.51
N ASP A 273 9.13 13.69 4.28
CA ASP A 273 9.09 14.75 3.29
C ASP A 273 9.81 16.01 3.83
N PRO A 274 10.11 16.98 2.96
CA PRO A 274 10.67 18.28 3.35
C PRO A 274 9.93 19.06 4.44
N LEU A 275 8.63 18.80 4.66
CA LEU A 275 7.85 19.40 5.75
C LEU A 275 7.96 18.59 7.07
N GLY A 276 8.80 17.56 7.10
CA GLY A 276 9.03 16.71 8.27
C GLY A 276 7.91 15.69 8.51
N MET A 277 7.01 15.50 7.54
CA MET A 277 5.92 14.56 7.63
C MET A 277 6.36 13.16 7.18
N PRO A 278 5.86 12.07 7.79
CA PRO A 278 6.29 10.73 7.42
C PRO A 278 5.90 10.33 5.99
N LEU A 279 6.82 9.64 5.32
CA LEU A 279 6.57 8.86 4.12
C LEU A 279 6.70 7.38 4.47
N VAL A 280 5.76 6.57 4.01
CA VAL A 280 5.61 5.17 4.43
C VAL A 280 5.75 4.18 3.29
N ASN A 281 6.19 2.97 3.61
CA ASN A 281 6.02 1.81 2.76
C ASN A 281 4.94 0.90 3.37
N ALA A 282 4.21 0.20 2.52
CA ALA A 282 3.13 -0.70 2.94
C ALA A 282 2.88 -1.80 1.92
N HIS A 283 2.20 -2.86 2.38
CA HIS A 283 1.65 -3.96 1.59
C HIS A 283 0.11 -3.93 1.59
N THR A 284 -0.53 -4.97 1.04
CA THR A 284 -1.95 -5.04 0.61
C THR A 284 -2.19 -4.22 -0.66
N VAL A 285 -1.87 -2.93 -0.63
CA VAL A 285 -1.53 -2.15 -1.82
C VAL A 285 -0.07 -1.76 -1.66
N ASN A 286 0.78 -2.34 -2.50
CA ASN A 286 2.22 -2.20 -2.37
C ASN A 286 2.61 -0.76 -2.72
N CYS A 287 3.17 -0.04 -1.75
CA CYS A 287 3.56 1.35 -1.94
C CYS A 287 4.92 1.65 -1.32
N ARG A 288 5.59 2.64 -1.90
CA ARG A 288 6.86 3.17 -1.41
C ARG A 288 6.79 4.68 -1.33
N HIS A 289 7.24 5.19 -0.19
CA HIS A 289 7.25 6.61 0.13
C HIS A 289 5.88 7.30 -0.03
N ARG A 290 4.79 6.56 0.17
CA ARG A 290 3.44 7.14 0.16
C ARG A 290 3.29 8.11 1.33
N TYR A 291 2.57 9.21 1.13
CA TYR A 291 2.27 10.10 2.24
C TYR A 291 1.39 9.44 3.30
N TRP A 292 1.79 9.60 4.57
CA TRP A 292 1.26 8.80 5.68
C TRP A 292 -0.23 8.91 5.94
N ASP A 293 -0.90 10.00 5.58
CA ASP A 293 -2.29 10.25 5.99
C ASP A 293 -3.32 9.46 5.18
N TYR A 294 -2.91 8.81 4.09
CA TYR A 294 -3.75 7.91 3.28
C TYR A 294 -5.06 8.51 2.78
N ARG A 295 -5.25 9.85 2.79
CA ARG A 295 -6.50 10.49 2.34
C ARG A 295 -6.86 10.18 0.89
N ASP A 296 -5.86 9.79 0.10
CA ASP A 296 -5.96 9.36 -1.29
C ASP A 296 -6.27 7.86 -1.48
N SER A 297 -6.41 7.10 -0.39
CA SER A 297 -6.79 5.69 -0.41
C SER A 297 -8.29 5.51 -0.62
N TYR A 298 -8.67 4.40 -1.26
CA TYR A 298 -10.07 3.98 -1.37
C TYR A 298 -10.66 3.50 -0.03
N ALA A 299 -9.80 3.08 0.91
CA ALA A 299 -10.24 2.62 2.24
C ALA A 299 -10.43 3.77 3.24
N TRP A 300 -9.90 4.95 2.95
CA TRP A 300 -9.94 6.08 3.88
C TRP A 300 -11.34 6.67 4.00
N THR A 301 -11.75 7.01 5.22
CA THR A 301 -12.99 7.74 5.51
C THR A 301 -12.73 8.96 6.41
N PRO A 302 -13.66 9.93 6.49
CA PRO A 302 -13.56 11.03 7.46
C PRO A 302 -13.47 10.60 8.92
N ASN A 303 -13.89 9.37 9.25
CA ASN A 303 -13.82 8.82 10.60
C ASN A 303 -12.46 8.18 10.92
N THR A 304 -11.57 8.06 9.93
CA THR A 304 -10.29 7.37 10.08
C THR A 304 -9.50 7.88 11.30
N ARG A 305 -9.07 6.94 12.14
CA ARG A 305 -8.24 7.20 13.32
C ARG A 305 -6.83 6.65 13.10
N TYR A 306 -5.86 7.37 13.65
CA TYR A 306 -4.45 6.98 13.58
C TYR A 306 -3.88 6.71 14.97
N ARG A 307 -2.90 5.82 15.03
CA ARG A 307 -1.98 5.68 16.17
C ARG A 307 -0.56 5.66 15.66
N PHE A 308 0.30 6.39 16.35
CA PHE A 308 1.69 6.59 15.98
C PHE A 308 2.57 5.95 17.04
N TYR A 309 3.44 5.01 16.66
CA TYR A 309 4.30 4.29 17.59
C TYR A 309 5.75 4.47 17.23
N ARG A 310 6.51 5.06 18.16
CA ARG A 310 7.98 5.02 18.12
C ARG A 310 8.46 3.67 18.64
N ILE A 311 9.25 2.97 17.84
CA ILE A 311 9.86 1.72 18.25
C ILE A 311 11.22 2.01 18.91
N GLU A 312 11.34 1.70 20.19
CA GLU A 312 12.55 1.94 20.98
C GLU A 312 13.46 0.72 20.95
N GLY A 313 14.77 0.98 20.91
CA GLY A 313 15.81 -0.03 21.06
C GLY A 313 17.20 0.57 20.93
#